data_AF-A0A7S6W0Z0-F1
#
_entry.id   AF-A0A7S6W0Z0-F1
#
_cell.length_a   1.000
_cell.length_b   1.000
_cell.length_c   1.000
_cell.angle_alpha   90.00
_cell.angle_beta   90.00
_cell.angle_gamma   90.00
#
_symmetry.space_group_name_H-M   'P 1'
#
loop_
_entity.id
_entity.type
_entity.pdbx_description
1 polymer ?
#
loop_
_entity_poly.entity_id
_entity_poly.type
_entity_poly.pdbx_seq_one_letter_code
_entity_poly.pdbx_strand_id
1 'polypeptide(L)'
;MSLDKLIDYHLKPSDTLSNRRFITYSAAFFIREVPAYIVTESGETFYDIPYDRVTEIVFNQDCEIEKSELDDLKGAISERIIKFLSEKGIPEDLKHKLENVPRAEGESIEDSCNKHIVACYRKLVGHIGLAAIQKEFILEAAGRADRIAKEAEKTAKQATEAAIQSLKNTENSTTQFVTILGIFASIIVALFGGMSLVKAAVELLTSEGSLPLFVFVVSVLMLSFSGLIVLLTTWITSLNKEKSENSYLWTKVILFCFLIVCCVVSGLISYDLSKRPKVEKETHSADIKLELKAN
;
A
#
# COMPACT_ATOMS: atom_id res chain seq x y z
N MET A 1 3.70 -29.09 48.65
CA MET A 1 3.03 -28.33 47.57
C MET A 1 3.71 -26.96 47.50
N SER A 2 3.80 -26.34 46.33
CA SER A 2 4.34 -24.98 46.13
C SER A 2 3.19 -24.01 45.83
N LEU A 3 3.45 -22.70 45.91
CA LEU A 3 2.49 -21.66 45.52
C LEU A 3 2.04 -21.84 44.07
N ASP A 4 2.97 -22.14 43.16
CA ASP A 4 2.70 -22.40 41.75
C ASP A 4 1.68 -23.53 41.55
N LYS A 5 1.80 -24.61 42.33
CA LYS A 5 0.88 -25.75 42.27
C LYS A 5 -0.48 -25.44 42.90
N LEU A 6 -0.51 -24.59 43.93
CA LEU A 6 -1.77 -24.08 44.47
C LEU A 6 -2.49 -23.27 43.38
N ILE A 7 -1.78 -22.34 42.72
CA ILE A 7 -2.35 -21.51 41.66
C ILE A 7 -2.83 -22.37 40.49
N ASP A 8 -2.05 -23.36 40.04
CA ASP A 8 -2.47 -24.30 38.98
C ASP A 8 -3.83 -24.98 39.27
N TYR A 9 -4.10 -25.35 40.53
CA TYR A 9 -5.41 -25.87 40.92
C TYR A 9 -6.54 -24.82 40.84
N HIS A 10 -6.23 -23.54 41.05
CA HIS A 10 -7.20 -22.45 40.92
C HIS A 10 -7.39 -21.99 39.48
N LEU A 11 -6.41 -22.24 38.60
CA LEU A 11 -6.51 -22.00 37.17
C LEU A 11 -7.34 -23.09 36.45
N LYS A 12 -7.64 -24.20 37.13
CA LYS A 12 -8.54 -25.28 36.66
C LYS A 12 -9.63 -25.59 37.70
N PRO A 13 -10.60 -24.69 37.90
CA PRO A 13 -11.58 -24.83 38.98
C PRO A 13 -12.41 -26.10 38.88
N SER A 14 -12.93 -26.42 37.68
CA SER A 14 -13.67 -27.66 37.41
C SER A 14 -12.93 -28.94 37.83
N ASP A 15 -11.65 -29.08 37.43
CA ASP A 15 -10.83 -30.25 37.78
C ASP A 15 -10.63 -30.35 39.29
N THR A 16 -10.40 -29.20 39.94
CA THR A 16 -10.16 -29.14 41.39
C THR A 16 -11.43 -29.42 42.18
N LEU A 17 -12.58 -28.89 41.75
CA LEU A 17 -13.89 -29.14 42.36
C LEU A 17 -14.28 -30.61 42.27
N SER A 18 -13.96 -31.28 41.16
CA SER A 18 -14.24 -32.71 40.97
C SER A 18 -13.44 -33.61 41.94
N ASN A 19 -12.30 -33.13 42.43
CA ASN A 19 -11.37 -33.93 43.23
C ASN A 19 -11.19 -33.36 44.65
N ARG A 20 -11.93 -33.94 45.61
CA ARG A 20 -11.84 -33.58 47.05
C ARG A 20 -10.42 -33.61 47.64
N ARG A 21 -9.49 -34.40 47.06
CA ARG A 21 -8.10 -34.40 47.51
C ARG A 21 -7.41 -33.08 47.19
N PHE A 22 -7.66 -32.49 46.02
CA PHE A 22 -7.08 -31.19 45.65
C PHE A 22 -7.61 -30.08 46.55
N ILE A 23 -8.91 -30.04 46.84
CA ILE A 23 -9.49 -29.10 47.82
C ILE A 23 -8.81 -29.25 49.19
N THR A 24 -8.62 -30.47 49.66
CA THR A 24 -7.98 -30.73 50.96
C THR A 24 -6.50 -30.34 50.97
N TYR A 25 -5.76 -30.63 49.90
CA TYR A 25 -4.36 -30.22 49.78
C TYR A 25 -4.20 -28.71 49.66
N SER A 26 -5.07 -28.04 48.90
CA SER A 26 -5.11 -26.58 48.79
C SER A 26 -5.35 -25.92 50.15
N ALA A 27 -6.36 -26.39 50.89
CA ALA A 27 -6.65 -25.87 52.23
C ALA A 27 -5.48 -26.09 53.20
N ALA A 28 -4.95 -27.32 53.28
CA ALA A 28 -3.86 -27.65 54.19
C ALA A 28 -2.55 -26.90 53.86
N PHE A 29 -2.23 -26.76 52.57
CA PHE A 29 -1.09 -25.97 52.14
C PHE A 29 -1.28 -24.49 52.47
N PHE A 30 -2.44 -23.92 52.16
CA PHE A 30 -2.69 -22.50 52.43
C PHE A 30 -2.58 -22.18 53.93
N ILE A 31 -3.15 -23.01 54.81
CA ILE A 31 -3.02 -22.84 56.27
C ILE A 31 -1.56 -22.82 56.73
N ARG A 32 -0.68 -23.58 56.07
CA ARG A 32 0.74 -23.60 56.40
C ARG A 32 1.48 -22.34 55.92
N GLU A 33 1.10 -21.78 54.77
CA GLU A 33 1.80 -20.63 54.18
C GLU A 33 1.22 -19.28 54.61
N VAL A 34 -0.04 -19.23 55.08
CA VAL A 34 -0.69 -17.98 55.45
C VAL A 34 0.03 -17.15 56.53
N PRO A 35 0.80 -17.71 57.49
CA PRO A 35 1.61 -16.89 58.39
C PRO A 35 2.58 -15.98 57.65
N ALA A 36 3.08 -16.38 56.48
CA ALA A 36 4.00 -15.57 55.68
C ALA A 36 3.30 -14.37 55.02
N TYR A 37 2.00 -14.46 54.75
CA TYR A 37 1.22 -13.43 54.06
C TYR A 37 0.53 -12.44 55.00
N ILE A 38 0.42 -12.76 56.30
CA ILE A 38 -0.22 -11.88 57.28
C ILE A 38 0.83 -11.00 57.96
N VAL A 39 0.63 -9.68 57.81
CA VAL A 39 1.43 -8.62 58.43
C VAL A 39 0.54 -7.81 59.37
N THR A 40 0.96 -7.65 60.62
CA THR A 40 0.18 -6.98 61.69
C THR A 40 0.96 -5.87 62.41
N GLU A 41 2.14 -5.49 61.91
CA GLU A 41 3.09 -4.56 62.56
C GLU A 41 2.54 -3.13 62.75
N SER A 42 1.55 -2.73 61.96
CA SER A 42 0.95 -1.39 61.98
C SER A 42 -0.27 -1.26 62.90
N GLY A 43 -0.67 -2.34 63.59
CA GLY A 43 -1.92 -2.39 64.36
C GLY A 43 -3.17 -2.68 63.51
N GLU A 44 -3.01 -2.77 62.18
CA GLU A 44 -4.02 -3.24 61.23
C GLU A 44 -3.54 -4.54 60.57
N THR A 45 -4.46 -5.34 60.03
CA THR A 45 -4.11 -6.57 59.32
C THR A 45 -3.94 -6.31 57.82
N PHE A 46 -2.71 -6.48 57.33
CA PHE A 46 -2.38 -6.46 55.91
C PHE A 46 -2.09 -7.87 55.40
N TYR A 47 -2.56 -8.14 54.18
CA TYR A 47 -2.30 -9.40 53.47
C TYR A 47 -1.30 -9.11 52.36
N ASP A 48 -0.03 -9.43 52.61
CA ASP A 48 1.11 -9.28 51.71
C ASP A 48 1.22 -10.53 50.82
N ILE A 49 0.39 -10.56 49.80
CA ILE A 49 0.32 -11.67 48.84
C ILE A 49 1.17 -11.28 47.63
N PRO A 50 2.10 -12.14 47.16
CA PRO A 50 3.01 -11.82 46.07
C PRO A 50 2.27 -11.76 44.73
N TYR A 51 1.64 -10.60 44.45
CA TYR A 51 0.81 -10.40 43.27
C TYR A 51 1.60 -10.48 41.96
N ASP A 52 2.85 -10.04 41.97
CA ASP A 52 3.80 -10.17 40.87
C ASP A 52 4.01 -11.63 40.48
N ARG A 53 4.28 -12.50 41.46
CA ARG A 53 4.47 -13.94 41.24
C ARG A 53 3.18 -14.61 40.80
N VAL A 54 2.03 -14.25 41.40
CA VAL A 54 0.72 -14.75 40.97
C VAL A 54 0.50 -14.43 39.50
N THR A 55 0.71 -13.17 39.11
CA THR A 55 0.52 -12.69 37.74
C THR A 55 1.44 -13.42 36.77
N GLU A 56 2.72 -13.58 37.10
CA GLU A 56 3.68 -14.34 36.28
C GLU A 56 3.18 -15.76 35.99
N ILE A 57 2.67 -16.47 37.01
CA ILE A 57 2.19 -17.84 36.87
C ILE A 57 0.93 -17.89 35.99
N VAL A 58 -0.03 -16.99 36.21
CA VAL A 58 -1.25 -16.92 35.40
C VAL A 58 -0.92 -16.61 33.92
N PHE A 59 0.02 -15.70 33.67
CA PHE A 59 0.40 -15.33 32.31
C PHE A 59 1.08 -16.48 31.56
N ASN A 60 1.87 -17.29 32.26
CA ASN A 60 2.59 -18.43 31.69
C ASN A 60 1.72 -19.68 31.44
N GLN A 61 0.48 -19.73 31.93
CA GLN A 61 -0.42 -20.88 31.74
C GLN A 61 -1.54 -20.58 30.75
N ASP A 62 -1.77 -21.47 29.79
CA ASP A 62 -2.94 -21.39 28.92
C ASP A 62 -4.18 -21.88 29.67
N CYS A 63 -4.97 -20.94 30.19
CA CYS A 63 -6.23 -21.23 30.87
C CYS A 63 -7.25 -20.12 30.61
N GLU A 64 -8.49 -20.52 30.36
CA GLU A 64 -9.68 -19.67 30.45
C GLU A 64 -10.38 -20.02 31.76
N ILE A 65 -10.58 -19.04 32.62
CA ILE A 65 -11.21 -19.25 33.92
C ILE A 65 -12.61 -18.67 33.89
N GLU A 66 -13.62 -19.51 34.05
CA GLU A 66 -14.96 -19.00 34.29
C GLU A 66 -15.05 -18.47 35.73
N LYS A 67 -15.49 -17.22 35.87
CA LYS A 67 -15.58 -16.54 37.17
C LYS A 67 -16.46 -17.29 38.18
N SER A 68 -17.56 -17.89 37.70
CA SER A 68 -18.50 -18.69 38.50
C SER A 68 -17.78 -19.88 39.15
N GLU A 69 -17.04 -20.66 38.37
CA GLU A 69 -16.34 -21.84 38.87
C GLU A 69 -15.22 -21.48 39.85
N LEU A 70 -14.51 -20.37 39.60
CA LEU A 70 -13.49 -19.87 40.53
C LEU A 70 -14.12 -19.44 41.86
N ASP A 71 -15.30 -18.81 41.81
CA ASP A 71 -16.06 -18.41 42.99
C ASP A 71 -16.58 -19.62 43.78
N ASP A 72 -17.01 -20.69 43.10
CA ASP A 72 -17.41 -21.96 43.71
C ASP A 72 -16.21 -22.66 44.38
N LEU A 73 -15.06 -22.73 43.69
CA LEU A 73 -13.83 -23.30 44.24
C LEU A 73 -13.35 -22.50 45.46
N LYS A 74 -13.42 -21.17 45.39
CA LYS A 74 -13.14 -20.28 46.52
C LYS A 74 -14.03 -20.61 47.71
N GLY A 75 -15.32 -20.84 47.50
CA GLY A 75 -16.25 -21.29 48.53
C GLY A 75 -15.83 -22.62 49.16
N ALA A 76 -15.65 -23.65 48.33
CA ALA A 76 -15.33 -25.00 48.78
C ALA A 76 -14.02 -25.09 49.58
N ILE A 77 -12.96 -24.40 49.15
CA ILE A 77 -11.69 -24.38 49.88
C ILE A 77 -11.82 -23.53 51.16
N SER A 78 -12.54 -22.40 51.13
CA SER A 78 -12.76 -21.59 52.34
C SER A 78 -13.46 -22.38 53.44
N GLU A 79 -14.51 -23.12 53.10
CA GLU A 79 -15.20 -24.02 54.03
C GLU A 79 -14.28 -25.12 54.55
N ARG A 80 -13.45 -25.68 53.67
CA ARG A 80 -12.48 -26.72 54.05
C ARG A 80 -11.41 -26.19 55.00
N ILE A 81 -10.97 -24.93 54.82
CA ILE A 81 -10.04 -24.24 55.73
C ILE A 81 -10.67 -24.13 57.12
N ILE A 82 -11.88 -23.60 57.22
CA ILE A 82 -12.60 -23.45 58.51
C ILE A 82 -12.72 -24.81 59.21
N LYS A 83 -13.19 -25.83 58.48
CA LYS A 83 -13.32 -27.19 59.02
C LYS A 83 -11.99 -27.74 59.55
N PHE A 84 -10.89 -27.51 58.82
CA PHE A 84 -9.57 -27.98 59.23
C PHE A 84 -9.09 -27.29 60.51
N LEU A 85 -9.34 -25.97 60.64
CA LEU A 85 -8.98 -25.19 61.82
C LEU A 85 -9.82 -25.60 63.04
N SER A 86 -11.11 -25.91 62.87
CA SER A 86 -11.94 -26.46 63.95
C SER A 86 -11.52 -27.87 64.39
N GLU A 87 -11.06 -28.71 63.45
CA GLU A 87 -10.64 -30.10 63.75
C GLU A 87 -9.25 -30.18 64.40
N LYS A 88 -8.31 -29.30 64.01
CA LYS A 88 -6.90 -29.39 64.40
C LYS A 88 -6.39 -28.23 65.26
N GLY A 89 -7.20 -27.20 65.45
CA GLY A 89 -6.79 -25.95 66.08
C GLY A 89 -6.02 -25.04 65.11
N ILE A 90 -5.89 -23.78 65.52
CA ILE A 90 -5.12 -22.77 64.80
C ILE A 90 -3.63 -22.97 65.11
N PRO A 91 -2.74 -22.98 64.10
CA PRO A 91 -1.29 -23.02 64.33
C PRO A 91 -0.82 -21.89 65.27
N GLU A 92 0.09 -22.19 66.20
CA GLU A 92 0.52 -21.25 67.25
C GLU A 92 1.23 -19.99 66.70
N ASP A 93 1.96 -20.12 65.59
CA ASP A 93 2.61 -19.02 64.88
C ASP A 93 1.59 -18.01 64.32
N LEU A 94 0.48 -18.51 63.78
CA LEU A 94 -0.67 -17.72 63.34
C LEU A 94 -1.38 -17.06 64.51
N LYS A 95 -1.61 -17.83 65.57
CA LYS A 95 -2.31 -17.36 66.77
C LYS A 95 -1.55 -16.19 67.40
N HIS A 96 -0.24 -16.30 67.56
CA HIS A 96 0.61 -15.23 68.09
C HIS A 96 0.61 -13.98 67.19
N LYS A 97 0.65 -14.15 65.86
CA LYS A 97 0.59 -13.00 64.92
C LYS A 97 -0.75 -12.26 64.96
N LEU A 98 -1.83 -12.98 65.25
CA LEU A 98 -3.20 -12.46 65.22
C LEU A 98 -3.75 -12.09 66.61
N GLU A 99 -3.05 -12.45 67.70
CA GLU A 99 -3.49 -12.22 69.09
C GLU A 99 -3.71 -10.74 69.40
N ASN A 100 -2.89 -9.87 68.81
CA ASN A 100 -2.91 -8.43 69.02
C ASN A 100 -3.80 -7.67 68.02
N VAL A 101 -4.48 -8.38 67.12
CA VAL A 101 -5.36 -7.74 66.13
C VAL A 101 -6.64 -7.25 66.83
N PRO A 102 -7.13 -6.03 66.53
CA PRO A 102 -8.38 -5.52 67.07
C PRO A 102 -9.55 -6.47 66.78
N ARG A 103 -10.30 -6.82 67.83
CA ARG A 103 -11.45 -7.73 67.77
C ARG A 103 -12.75 -6.99 68.01
N ALA A 104 -13.83 -7.48 67.41
CA ALA A 104 -15.16 -6.99 67.75
C ALA A 104 -15.55 -7.42 69.17
N GLU A 105 -16.42 -6.65 69.83
CA GLU A 105 -16.94 -7.02 71.16
C GLU A 105 -17.61 -8.40 71.11
N GLY A 106 -17.16 -9.32 71.96
CA GLY A 106 -17.67 -10.69 72.02
C GLY A 106 -17.05 -11.68 71.01
N GLU A 107 -16.13 -11.25 70.15
CA GLU A 107 -15.43 -12.13 69.19
C GLU A 107 -14.32 -12.94 69.89
N SER A 108 -14.38 -14.27 69.77
CA SER A 108 -13.32 -15.14 70.30
C SER A 108 -12.02 -14.96 69.49
N ILE A 109 -10.87 -15.29 70.09
CA ILE A 109 -9.58 -15.27 69.38
C ILE A 109 -9.64 -16.21 68.16
N GLU A 110 -10.32 -17.34 68.30
CA GLU A 110 -10.43 -18.35 67.25
C GLU A 110 -11.27 -17.85 66.07
N ASP A 111 -12.39 -17.17 66.34
CA ASP A 111 -13.25 -16.58 65.31
C ASP A 111 -12.52 -15.50 64.51
N SER A 112 -11.79 -14.62 65.22
CA SER A 112 -10.97 -13.58 64.60
C SER A 112 -9.87 -14.20 63.72
N CYS A 113 -9.15 -15.21 64.22
CA CYS A 113 -8.13 -15.90 63.45
C CYS A 113 -8.70 -16.55 62.18
N ASN A 114 -9.81 -17.29 62.31
CA ASN A 114 -10.50 -17.92 61.18
C ASN A 114 -10.90 -16.88 60.11
N LYS A 115 -11.45 -15.75 60.55
CA LYS A 115 -11.84 -14.63 59.67
C LYS A 115 -10.64 -14.09 58.90
N HIS A 116 -9.51 -13.85 59.55
CA HIS A 116 -8.31 -13.31 58.88
C HIS A 116 -7.65 -14.32 57.92
N ILE A 117 -7.60 -15.60 58.29
CA ILE A 117 -7.08 -16.67 57.41
C ILE A 117 -7.94 -16.78 56.15
N VAL A 118 -9.26 -16.84 56.31
CA VAL A 118 -10.20 -16.94 55.18
C VAL A 118 -10.17 -15.67 54.33
N ALA A 119 -10.05 -14.49 54.94
CA ALA A 119 -9.91 -13.24 54.21
C ALA A 119 -8.60 -13.20 53.38
N CYS A 120 -7.49 -13.65 53.95
CA CYS A 120 -6.22 -13.78 53.22
C CYS A 120 -6.36 -14.72 52.02
N TYR A 121 -7.00 -15.88 52.21
CA TYR A 121 -7.25 -16.83 51.13
C TYR A 121 -8.10 -16.22 50.02
N ARG A 122 -9.21 -15.57 50.38
CA ARG A 122 -10.09 -14.90 49.42
C ARG A 122 -9.36 -13.82 48.63
N LYS A 123 -8.43 -13.10 49.27
CA LYS A 123 -7.60 -12.11 48.58
C LYS A 123 -6.62 -12.76 47.61
N LEU A 124 -6.03 -13.90 47.94
CA LEU A 124 -5.19 -14.68 47.01
C LEU A 124 -5.99 -15.09 45.78
N VAL A 125 -7.18 -15.66 45.97
CA VAL A 125 -8.06 -16.03 44.84
C VAL A 125 -8.49 -14.79 44.04
N GLY A 126 -8.74 -13.67 44.71
CA GLY A 126 -9.01 -12.40 44.05
C GLY A 126 -7.86 -11.93 43.15
N HIS A 127 -6.61 -12.08 43.60
CA HIS A 127 -5.43 -11.79 42.80
C HIS A 127 -5.29 -12.72 41.59
N ILE A 128 -5.56 -14.02 41.76
CA ILE A 128 -5.58 -14.99 40.66
C ILE A 128 -6.63 -14.62 39.61
N GLY A 129 -7.87 -14.34 40.06
CA GLY A 129 -8.95 -13.95 39.16
C GLY A 129 -8.68 -12.64 38.44
N LEU A 130 -8.11 -11.64 39.12
CA LEU A 130 -7.74 -10.36 38.50
C LEU A 130 -6.66 -10.56 37.44
N ALA A 131 -5.62 -11.35 37.72
CA ALA A 131 -4.56 -11.65 36.76
C ALA A 131 -5.11 -12.39 35.52
N ALA A 132 -6.08 -13.29 35.71
CA ALA A 132 -6.70 -14.01 34.60
C ALA A 132 -7.51 -13.08 33.68
N ILE A 133 -8.34 -12.20 34.26
CA ILE A 133 -9.11 -11.19 33.51
C ILE A 133 -8.16 -10.23 32.76
N GLN A 134 -7.07 -9.81 33.41
CA GLN A 134 -6.07 -8.95 32.78
C GLN A 134 -5.40 -9.64 31.58
N LYS A 135 -5.02 -10.92 31.72
CA LYS A 135 -4.47 -11.72 30.63
C LYS A 135 -5.43 -11.78 29.45
N GLU A 136 -6.69 -12.13 29.71
CA GLU A 136 -7.74 -12.23 28.68
C GLU A 136 -7.90 -10.91 27.92
N PHE A 137 -8.06 -9.80 28.65
CA PHE A 137 -8.21 -8.47 28.04
C PHE A 137 -7.00 -8.08 27.17
N ILE A 138 -5.78 -8.37 27.64
CA ILE A 138 -4.55 -8.08 26.90
C ILE A 138 -4.46 -8.92 25.63
N LEU A 139 -4.77 -10.22 25.70
CA LEU A 139 -4.75 -11.12 24.55
C LEU A 139 -5.79 -10.70 23.51
N GLU A 140 -7.00 -10.35 23.93
CA GLU A 140 -8.02 -9.83 23.02
C GLU A 140 -7.60 -8.51 22.36
N ALA A 141 -7.06 -7.58 23.15
CA ALA A 141 -6.61 -6.28 22.65
C ALA A 141 -5.47 -6.46 21.64
N ALA A 142 -4.51 -7.35 21.92
CA ALA A 142 -3.43 -7.70 21.01
C ALA A 142 -3.98 -8.35 19.72
N GLY A 143 -4.93 -9.28 19.84
CA GLY A 143 -5.58 -9.91 18.68
C GLY A 143 -6.35 -8.92 17.81
N ARG A 144 -7.07 -7.96 18.41
CA ARG A 144 -7.74 -6.87 17.68
C ARG A 144 -6.73 -5.97 16.97
N ALA A 145 -5.64 -5.60 17.65
CA ALA A 145 -4.58 -4.78 17.06
C ALA A 145 -3.91 -5.48 15.86
N ASP A 146 -3.61 -6.77 15.95
CA ASP A 146 -3.05 -7.56 14.85
C ASP A 146 -3.98 -7.61 13.63
N ARG A 147 -5.29 -7.80 13.85
CA ARG A 147 -6.29 -7.77 12.77
C ARG A 147 -6.34 -6.42 12.07
N ILE A 148 -6.41 -5.33 12.84
CA ILE A 148 -6.43 -3.96 12.31
C ILE A 148 -5.13 -3.67 11.54
N ALA A 149 -3.98 -4.09 12.06
CA ALA A 149 -2.70 -3.92 11.39
C ALA A 149 -2.66 -4.64 10.03
N LYS A 150 -3.15 -5.88 9.97
CA LYS A 150 -3.24 -6.67 8.71
C LYS A 150 -4.19 -6.03 7.70
N GLU A 151 -5.33 -5.51 8.15
CA GLU A 151 -6.27 -4.79 7.28
C GLU A 151 -5.64 -3.50 6.75
N ALA A 152 -4.98 -2.72 7.62
CA ALA A 152 -4.27 -1.50 7.23
C ALA A 152 -3.13 -1.79 6.23
N GLU A 153 -2.36 -2.85 6.44
CA GLU A 153 -1.31 -3.28 5.51
C GLU A 153 -1.90 -3.62 4.13
N LYS A 154 -3.01 -4.38 4.09
CA LYS A 154 -3.70 -4.71 2.85
C LYS A 154 -4.20 -3.46 2.13
N THR A 155 -4.83 -2.53 2.84
CA THR A 155 -5.31 -1.27 2.28
C THR A 155 -4.16 -0.41 1.78
N ALA A 156 -3.06 -0.31 2.52
CA ALA A 156 -1.86 0.42 2.10
C ALA A 156 -1.26 -0.17 0.81
N LYS A 157 -1.21 -1.50 0.70
CA LYS A 157 -0.75 -2.18 -0.51
C LYS A 157 -1.66 -1.88 -1.71
N GLN A 158 -2.97 -1.98 -1.54
CA GLN A 158 -3.94 -1.66 -2.60
C GLN A 158 -3.86 -0.18 -3.04
N ALA A 159 -3.71 0.75 -2.10
CA ALA A 159 -3.54 2.17 -2.40
C ALA A 159 -2.23 2.42 -3.17
N THR A 160 -1.15 1.73 -2.81
CA THR A 160 0.15 1.81 -3.49
C THR A 160 0.05 1.28 -4.92
N GLU A 161 -0.59 0.12 -5.12
CA GLU A 161 -0.82 -0.46 -6.45
C GLU A 161 -1.68 0.47 -7.33
N ALA A 162 -2.74 1.05 -6.79
CA ALA A 162 -3.58 2.02 -7.48
C ALA A 162 -2.81 3.30 -7.84
N ALA A 163 -1.95 3.80 -6.95
CA ALA A 163 -1.10 4.96 -7.22
C ALA A 163 -0.09 4.68 -8.35
N ILE A 164 0.57 3.51 -8.32
CA ILE A 164 1.49 3.09 -9.39
C ILE A 164 0.76 2.98 -10.73
N GLN A 165 -0.44 2.40 -10.74
CA GLN A 165 -1.23 2.29 -11.97
C GLN A 165 -1.67 3.66 -12.48
N SER A 166 -2.07 4.57 -11.59
CA SER A 166 -2.41 5.95 -11.96
C SER A 166 -1.22 6.68 -12.55
N LEU A 167 -0.01 6.55 -11.97
CA LEU A 167 1.21 7.16 -12.51
C LEU A 167 1.51 6.65 -13.93
N LYS A 168 1.45 5.33 -14.16
CA LYS A 168 1.65 4.74 -15.49
C LYS A 168 0.62 5.26 -16.50
N ASN A 169 -0.64 5.37 -16.09
CA ASN A 169 -1.70 5.91 -16.95
C ASN A 169 -1.46 7.39 -17.29
N THR A 170 -0.98 8.19 -16.33
CA THR A 170 -0.61 9.59 -16.55
C THR A 170 0.57 9.70 -17.50
N GLU A 171 1.66 8.94 -17.31
CA GLU A 171 2.81 8.94 -18.23
C GLU A 171 2.42 8.58 -19.66
N ASN A 172 1.57 7.55 -19.81
CA ASN A 172 1.04 7.15 -21.12
C ASN A 172 0.18 8.27 -21.74
N SER A 173 -0.69 8.90 -20.94
CA SER A 173 -1.54 10.01 -21.40
C SER A 173 -0.71 11.23 -21.83
N THR A 174 0.35 11.56 -21.10
CA THR A 174 1.29 12.63 -21.47
C THR A 174 1.99 12.31 -22.79
N THR A 175 2.42 11.07 -22.98
CA THR A 175 3.03 10.62 -24.25
C THR A 175 2.06 10.73 -25.41
N GLN A 176 0.80 10.32 -25.22
CA GLN A 176 -0.26 10.49 -26.21
C GLN A 176 -0.51 11.96 -26.54
N PHE A 177 -0.55 12.84 -25.54
CA PHE A 177 -0.72 14.27 -25.73
C PHE A 177 0.41 14.89 -26.57
N VAL A 178 1.67 14.59 -26.23
CA VAL A 178 2.85 15.06 -27.00
C VAL A 178 2.79 14.55 -28.45
N THR A 179 2.37 13.30 -28.65
CA THR A 179 2.22 12.71 -29.99
C THR A 179 1.16 13.45 -30.82
N ILE A 180 -0.02 13.67 -30.23
CA ILE A 180 -1.11 14.42 -30.87
C ILE A 180 -0.65 15.84 -31.23
N LEU A 181 0.03 16.53 -30.32
CA LEU A 181 0.59 17.86 -30.56
C LEU A 181 1.59 17.85 -31.73
N GLY A 182 2.46 16.83 -31.81
CA GLY A 182 3.42 16.65 -32.90
C GLY A 182 2.74 16.42 -34.26
N ILE A 183 1.66 15.63 -34.30
CA ILE A 183 0.86 15.43 -35.52
C ILE A 183 0.23 16.74 -35.97
N PHE A 184 -0.41 17.48 -35.06
CA PHE A 184 -1.02 18.78 -35.40
C PHE A 184 0.02 19.80 -35.87
N ALA A 185 1.17 19.90 -35.21
CA ALA A 185 2.26 20.77 -35.64
C ALA A 185 2.74 20.42 -37.06
N SER A 186 2.90 19.12 -37.36
CA SER A 186 3.31 18.66 -38.69
C SER A 186 2.28 19.01 -39.77
N ILE A 187 0.98 18.84 -39.47
CA ILE A 187 -0.10 19.21 -40.39
C ILE A 187 -0.10 20.73 -40.65
N ILE A 188 0.01 21.55 -39.61
CA ILE A 188 0.06 23.02 -39.70
C ILE A 188 1.25 23.46 -40.55
N VAL A 189 2.45 22.93 -40.28
CA VAL A 189 3.66 23.24 -41.05
C VAL A 189 3.52 22.81 -42.51
N ALA A 190 2.97 21.62 -42.78
CA ALA A 190 2.76 21.15 -44.14
C ALA A 190 1.76 22.01 -44.92
N LEU A 191 0.62 22.37 -44.29
CA LEU A 191 -0.40 23.20 -44.92
C LEU A 191 0.09 24.64 -45.15
N PHE A 192 0.55 25.33 -44.12
CA PHE A 192 0.97 26.73 -44.25
C PHE A 192 2.31 26.89 -44.98
N GLY A 193 3.26 25.98 -44.73
CA GLY A 193 4.52 25.91 -45.47
C GLY A 193 4.27 25.59 -46.95
N GLY A 194 3.42 24.58 -47.22
CA GLY A 194 3.05 24.18 -48.58
C GLY A 194 2.33 25.30 -49.34
N MET A 195 1.33 25.93 -48.73
CA MET A 195 0.60 27.06 -49.34
C MET A 195 1.51 28.26 -49.65
N SER A 196 2.41 28.62 -48.72
CA SER A 196 3.33 29.75 -48.92
C SER A 196 4.28 29.51 -50.10
N LEU A 197 4.74 28.28 -50.25
CA LEU A 197 5.69 27.91 -51.29
C LEU A 197 5.01 27.72 -52.65
N VAL A 198 3.78 27.18 -52.69
CA VAL A 198 2.96 27.17 -53.91
C VAL A 198 2.67 28.61 -54.36
N LYS A 199 2.35 29.52 -53.44
CA LYS A 199 2.12 30.94 -53.77
C LYS A 199 3.36 31.59 -54.37
N ALA A 200 4.53 31.41 -53.75
CA ALA A 200 5.79 31.94 -54.27
C ALA A 200 6.13 31.38 -55.67
N ALA A 201 5.87 30.09 -55.90
CA ALA A 201 6.05 29.47 -57.20
C ALA A 201 5.10 30.08 -58.26
N VAL A 202 3.83 30.31 -57.91
CA VAL A 202 2.84 30.94 -58.80
C VAL A 202 3.18 32.40 -59.12
N GLU A 203 3.73 33.13 -58.16
CA GLU A 203 4.09 34.55 -58.34
C GLU A 203 5.34 34.73 -59.22
N LEU A 204 6.31 33.82 -59.11
CA LEU A 204 7.45 33.77 -60.04
C LEU A 204 6.99 33.48 -61.47
N LEU A 205 5.98 32.61 -61.63
CA LEU A 205 5.45 32.19 -62.93
C LEU A 205 4.75 33.27 -63.72
N THR A 206 4.05 34.17 -63.05
CA THR A 206 3.34 35.26 -63.70
C THR A 206 4.28 36.39 -64.15
N SER A 207 5.52 36.43 -63.65
CA SER A 207 6.47 37.52 -63.93
C SER A 207 7.45 37.25 -65.08
N GLU A 208 7.91 36.01 -65.29
CA GLU A 208 8.96 35.68 -66.28
C GLU A 208 8.59 34.45 -67.14
N GLY A 209 7.97 34.70 -68.29
CA GLY A 209 7.41 33.67 -69.16
C GLY A 209 8.45 32.80 -69.90
N SER A 210 8.75 31.61 -69.35
CA SER A 210 9.18 30.45 -70.15
C SER A 210 8.80 29.12 -69.48
N LEU A 211 7.96 28.32 -70.15
CA LEU A 211 7.48 27.00 -69.71
C LEU A 211 8.60 26.02 -69.26
N PRO A 212 9.80 25.98 -69.88
CA PRO A 212 10.88 25.09 -69.44
C PRO A 212 11.49 25.49 -68.09
N LEU A 213 11.57 26.79 -67.81
CA LEU A 213 12.10 27.31 -66.54
C LEU A 213 11.10 27.06 -65.40
N PHE A 214 9.80 27.10 -65.69
CA PHE A 214 8.75 26.67 -64.76
C PHE A 214 8.90 25.21 -64.32
N VAL A 215 9.02 24.29 -65.29
CA VAL A 215 9.16 22.85 -64.98
C VAL A 215 10.43 22.60 -64.16
N PHE A 216 11.50 23.36 -64.43
CA PHE A 216 12.73 23.30 -63.65
C PHE A 216 12.57 23.85 -62.22
N VAL A 217 11.95 25.01 -62.04
CA VAL A 217 11.73 25.61 -60.70
C VAL A 217 10.80 24.74 -59.85
N VAL A 218 9.73 24.20 -60.44
CA VAL A 218 8.80 23.30 -59.73
C VAL A 218 9.44 21.97 -59.35
N SER A 219 10.28 21.39 -60.21
CA SER A 219 10.99 20.14 -59.88
C SER A 219 12.01 20.34 -58.75
N VAL A 220 12.75 21.46 -58.75
CA VAL A 220 13.66 21.83 -57.64
C VAL A 220 12.89 22.10 -56.35
N LEU A 221 11.75 22.79 -56.40
CA LEU A 221 10.89 23.02 -55.23
C LEU A 221 10.31 21.72 -54.67
N MET A 222 9.82 20.82 -55.52
CA MET A 222 9.31 19.52 -55.12
C MET A 222 10.40 18.63 -54.50
N LEU A 223 11.64 18.71 -55.01
CA LEU A 223 12.79 18.02 -54.42
C LEU A 223 13.11 18.56 -53.02
N SER A 224 13.13 19.89 -52.88
CA SER A 224 13.40 20.57 -51.60
C SER A 224 12.33 20.22 -50.55
N PHE A 225 11.07 20.20 -50.94
CA PHE A 225 9.97 19.82 -50.05
C PHE A 225 10.02 18.35 -49.65
N SER A 226 10.27 17.47 -50.61
CA SER A 226 10.40 16.03 -50.35
C SER A 226 11.57 15.75 -49.39
N GLY A 227 12.69 16.46 -49.55
CA GLY A 227 13.83 16.40 -48.63
C GLY A 227 13.49 16.87 -47.22
N LEU A 228 12.75 17.98 -47.09
CA LEU A 228 12.30 18.49 -45.79
C LEU A 228 11.37 17.50 -45.08
N ILE A 229 10.43 16.89 -45.81
CA ILE A 229 9.50 15.88 -45.27
C ILE A 229 10.27 14.63 -44.81
N VAL A 230 11.26 14.16 -45.57
CA VAL A 230 12.10 13.01 -45.17
C VAL A 230 12.91 13.32 -43.92
N LEU A 231 13.47 14.53 -43.81
CA LEU A 231 14.23 14.97 -42.64
C LEU A 231 13.36 15.05 -41.39
N LEU A 232 12.18 15.69 -41.49
CA LEU A 232 11.20 15.77 -40.39
C LEU A 232 10.69 14.39 -39.98
N THR A 233 10.33 13.53 -40.94
CA THR A 233 9.85 12.18 -40.65
C THR A 233 10.94 11.36 -39.97
N THR A 234 12.19 11.49 -40.40
CA THR A 234 13.33 10.76 -39.79
C THR A 234 13.64 11.26 -38.38
N TRP A 235 13.53 12.57 -38.14
CA TRP A 235 13.67 13.15 -36.81
C TRP A 235 12.54 12.70 -35.85
N ILE A 236 11.28 12.70 -36.32
CA ILE A 236 10.13 12.20 -35.55
C ILE A 236 10.28 10.71 -35.24
N THR A 237 10.70 9.87 -36.20
CA THR A 237 10.98 8.45 -35.96
C THR A 237 12.12 8.26 -34.95
N SER A 238 13.16 9.09 -35.01
CA SER A 238 14.29 9.04 -34.06
C SER A 238 13.89 9.39 -32.62
N LEU A 239 12.91 10.26 -32.42
CA LEU A 239 12.38 10.58 -31.09
C LEU A 239 11.52 9.45 -30.52
N ASN A 240 10.98 8.57 -31.37
CA ASN A 240 10.04 7.53 -30.98
C ASN A 240 10.69 6.18 -30.62
N LYS A 241 12.03 6.14 -30.44
CA LYS A 241 12.82 5.03 -29.85
C LYS A 241 12.23 3.63 -30.05
N GLU A 242 12.15 3.15 -31.29
CA GLU A 242 11.94 1.71 -31.53
C GLU A 242 12.95 1.17 -32.55
N LYS A 243 13.65 0.14 -32.10
CA LYS A 243 14.89 -0.40 -32.63
C LYS A 243 14.62 -1.23 -33.89
N SER A 244 14.51 -0.60 -35.05
CA SER A 244 14.58 -1.29 -36.36
C SER A 244 15.18 -0.39 -37.45
N GLU A 245 16.35 0.17 -37.18
CA GLU A 245 16.91 1.30 -37.92
C GLU A 245 17.34 1.00 -39.37
N ASN A 246 17.69 -0.24 -39.76
CA ASN A 246 18.46 -0.40 -40.99
C ASN A 246 17.62 -0.52 -42.29
N SER A 247 16.43 -1.15 -42.24
CA SER A 247 15.61 -1.36 -43.45
C SER A 247 14.86 -0.11 -43.89
N TYR A 248 14.38 0.69 -42.94
CA TYR A 248 13.59 1.89 -43.21
C TYR A 248 14.44 3.09 -43.66
N LEU A 249 15.67 3.19 -43.17
CA LEU A 249 16.63 4.21 -43.65
C LEU A 249 17.06 3.91 -45.10
N TRP A 250 17.29 2.65 -45.46
CA TRP A 250 17.69 2.26 -46.81
C TRP A 250 16.62 2.56 -47.87
N THR A 251 15.35 2.30 -47.56
CA THR A 251 14.22 2.62 -48.46
C THR A 251 14.06 4.13 -48.67
N LYS A 252 14.29 4.94 -47.63
CA LYS A 252 14.29 6.41 -47.74
C LYS A 252 15.45 6.96 -48.57
N VAL A 253 16.66 6.40 -48.42
CA VAL A 253 17.85 6.79 -49.22
C VAL A 253 17.64 6.46 -50.70
N ILE A 254 17.07 5.29 -51.01
CA ILE A 254 16.76 4.91 -52.39
C ILE A 254 15.75 5.89 -53.03
N LEU A 255 14.72 6.29 -52.29
CA LEU A 255 13.69 7.22 -52.79
C LEU A 255 14.26 8.63 -53.02
N PHE A 256 15.17 9.09 -52.14
CA PHE A 256 15.86 10.37 -52.31
C PHE A 256 16.81 10.37 -53.53
N CYS A 257 17.56 9.28 -53.73
CA CYS A 257 18.39 9.11 -54.93
C CYS A 257 17.56 9.09 -56.21
N PHE A 258 16.41 8.42 -56.22
CA PHE A 258 15.49 8.41 -57.37
C PHE A 258 14.99 9.81 -57.72
N LEU A 259 14.62 10.61 -56.71
CA LEU A 259 14.18 11.99 -56.90
C LEU A 259 15.27 12.91 -57.49
N ILE A 260 16.53 12.75 -57.06
CA ILE A 260 17.66 13.48 -57.65
C ILE A 260 17.84 13.11 -59.13
N VAL A 261 17.75 11.82 -59.48
CA VAL A 261 17.84 11.37 -60.87
C VAL A 261 16.73 12.00 -61.74
N CYS A 262 15.48 12.04 -61.24
CA CYS A 262 14.38 12.72 -61.93
C CYS A 262 14.64 14.22 -62.15
N CYS A 263 15.26 14.91 -61.20
CA CYS A 263 15.62 16.34 -61.33
C CYS A 263 16.71 16.56 -62.38
N VAL A 264 17.71 15.68 -62.45
CA VAL A 264 18.77 15.76 -63.47
C VAL A 264 18.19 15.51 -64.87
N VAL A 265 17.31 14.52 -65.02
CA VAL A 265 16.66 14.20 -66.30
C VAL A 265 15.76 15.35 -66.76
N SER A 266 14.97 15.95 -65.86
CA SER A 266 14.12 17.11 -66.20
C SER A 266 14.95 18.37 -66.52
N GLY A 267 16.07 18.60 -65.82
CA GLY A 267 17.02 19.65 -66.17
C GLY A 267 17.65 19.48 -67.55
N LEU A 268 18.01 18.24 -67.92
CA LEU A 268 18.54 17.92 -69.26
C LEU A 268 17.49 18.12 -70.35
N ILE A 269 16.23 17.72 -70.12
CA ILE A 269 15.12 17.94 -71.06
C ILE A 269 14.84 19.44 -71.23
N SER A 270 14.86 20.23 -70.16
CA SER A 270 14.72 21.70 -70.26
C SER A 270 15.87 22.36 -71.00
N TYR A 271 17.10 21.89 -70.79
CA TYR A 271 18.28 22.38 -71.51
C TYR A 271 18.21 22.06 -73.02
N ASP A 272 17.73 20.87 -73.38
CA ASP A 272 17.57 20.45 -74.78
C ASP A 272 16.40 21.19 -75.48
N LEU A 273 15.31 21.47 -74.78
CA LEU A 273 14.22 22.33 -75.31
C LEU A 273 14.64 23.79 -75.48
N SER A 274 15.54 24.31 -74.63
CA SER A 274 16.07 25.68 -74.73
C SER A 274 16.94 25.89 -75.98
N LYS A 275 17.51 24.83 -76.57
CA LYS A 275 18.38 24.89 -77.77
C LYS A 275 17.65 24.84 -79.11
N ARG A 276 16.34 24.60 -79.18
CA ARG A 276 15.62 24.62 -80.46
C ARG A 276 15.39 26.08 -80.93
N PRO A 277 15.83 26.48 -82.13
CA PRO A 277 15.65 27.85 -82.59
C PRO A 277 14.16 28.16 -82.76
N LYS A 278 13.74 29.36 -82.32
CA LYS A 278 12.41 29.94 -82.60
C LYS A 278 12.26 30.07 -84.11
N VAL A 279 11.51 29.17 -84.74
CA VAL A 279 11.04 29.35 -86.12
C VAL A 279 9.79 30.21 -86.08
N GLU A 280 9.97 31.40 -86.63
CA GLU A 280 9.02 32.43 -87.02
C GLU A 280 7.78 31.87 -87.76
N LYS A 281 6.60 32.35 -87.37
CA LYS A 281 5.42 32.42 -88.24
C LYS A 281 4.70 33.74 -87.99
N GLU A 282 5.25 34.80 -88.55
CA GLU A 282 4.44 35.86 -89.16
C GLU A 282 3.83 35.28 -90.44
N THR A 283 2.50 35.04 -90.47
CA THR A 283 1.61 35.17 -91.65
C THR A 283 0.23 34.63 -91.29
N HIS A 284 -0.64 35.49 -90.71
CA HIS A 284 -2.10 35.40 -90.89
C HIS A 284 -2.82 36.68 -90.40
N SER A 285 -2.35 37.87 -90.82
CA SER A 285 -3.02 39.14 -90.50
C SER A 285 -3.33 40.03 -91.72
N ALA A 286 -3.23 39.53 -92.95
CA ALA A 286 -3.49 40.32 -94.15
C ALA A 286 -4.72 39.89 -94.99
N ASP A 287 -5.17 38.63 -94.92
CA ASP A 287 -6.21 38.13 -95.84
C ASP A 287 -7.66 38.16 -95.33
N ILE A 288 -7.94 38.65 -94.11
CA ILE A 288 -9.32 38.70 -93.57
C ILE A 288 -9.95 40.11 -93.66
N LYS A 289 -9.21 41.13 -94.13
CA LYS A 289 -9.70 42.52 -94.20
C LYS A 289 -10.10 43.02 -95.60
N LEU A 290 -10.06 42.17 -96.63
CA LEU A 290 -10.37 42.56 -98.02
C LEU A 290 -11.63 41.90 -98.64
N GLU A 291 -12.25 40.91 -97.99
CA GLU A 291 -13.50 40.29 -98.50
C GLU A 291 -14.80 40.79 -97.84
N LEU A 292 -14.74 41.76 -96.92
CA LEU A 292 -15.93 42.33 -96.25
C LEU A 292 -16.32 43.74 -96.76
N LYS A 293 -15.86 44.12 -97.96
CA LYS A 293 -16.22 45.42 -98.58
C LYS A 293 -16.67 45.35 -100.05
N ALA A 294 -17.02 44.16 -100.55
CA ALA A 294 -17.57 43.99 -101.90
C ALA A 294 -18.53 42.79 -101.99
N ASN A 295 -19.68 42.88 -101.32
CA ASN A 295 -20.99 42.41 -101.82
C ASN A 295 -22.11 42.88 -100.89
#